data_AF-A0A4R8ZXA4-F1
#
_entry.id   AF-A0A4R8ZXA4-F1
#
_cell.length_a   1.000
_cell.length_b   1.000
_cell.length_c   1.000
_cell.angle_alpha   90.00
_cell.angle_beta   90.00
_cell.angle_gamma   90.00
#
_symmetry.space_group_name_H-M   'P 1'
#
loop_
_entity.id
_entity.type
_entity.pdbx_description
1 polymer ?
#
loop_
_entity_poly.entity_id
_entity_poly.type
_entity_poly.pdbx_seq_one_letter_code
_entity_poly.pdbx_strand_id
1 'polypeptide(L)'
;MRRLLFDSPVSRAGYLYATAFGLVWGSIWSTGRVEKRAGLYVFRGMPPWTFGRGGSCVGGCYLTNQNVTAAVLEHEAVHKRQWQRFGMVFPLLYALGGRNPLQNRFEIEAGLKKGGYIR
;
A
#
# COMPACT_ATOMS: atom_id res chain seq x y z
N MET A 1 5.08 6.75 25.30
CA MET A 1 6.14 5.89 24.70
C MET A 1 5.82 5.27 23.34
N ARG A 2 4.58 4.83 23.04
CA ARG A 2 4.22 4.12 21.77
C ARG A 2 4.37 4.95 20.46
N ARG A 3 4.44 6.28 20.53
CA ARG A 3 4.58 7.19 19.36
C ARG A 3 6.01 7.31 18.83
N LEU A 4 7.02 7.15 19.67
CA LEU A 4 8.44 7.36 19.29
C LEU A 4 9.06 6.15 18.57
N LEU A 5 8.54 4.93 18.78
CA LEU A 5 9.07 3.72 18.14
C LEU A 5 8.51 3.48 16.73
N PHE A 6 7.24 3.84 16.50
CA PHE A 6 6.55 3.61 15.24
C PHE A 6 6.26 4.90 14.46
N ASP A 7 6.86 6.02 14.80
CA ASP A 7 6.77 7.24 13.99
C ASP A 7 8.14 7.93 14.05
N SER A 8 9.15 7.12 13.74
CA SER A 8 10.56 7.44 13.92
C SER A 8 11.22 7.80 12.57
N PRO A 9 12.38 8.47 12.59
CA PRO A 9 13.19 8.66 11.39
C PRO A 9 13.53 7.33 10.68
N VAL A 10 13.68 6.24 11.44
CA VAL A 10 13.93 4.90 10.89
C VAL A 10 12.71 4.38 10.12
N SER A 11 11.50 4.53 10.67
CA SER A 11 10.27 4.18 9.95
C SER A 11 10.13 4.98 8.65
N ARG A 12 10.47 6.28 8.69
CA ARG A 12 10.45 7.14 7.51
C ARG A 12 11.49 6.71 6.46
N ALA A 13 12.70 6.36 6.87
CA ALA A 13 13.71 5.81 5.96
C ALA A 13 13.22 4.50 5.32
N GLY A 14 12.61 3.61 6.11
CA GLY A 14 12.00 2.39 5.60
C GLY A 14 10.86 2.65 4.61
N TYR A 15 10.00 3.62 4.89
CA TYR A 15 8.96 4.08 3.95
C TYR A 15 9.55 4.60 2.64
N LEU A 16 10.61 5.42 2.71
CA LEU A 16 11.27 5.97 1.52
C LEU A 16 11.94 4.87 0.70
N TYR A 17 12.61 3.92 1.36
CA TYR A 17 13.19 2.74 0.69
C TYR A 17 12.11 1.92 -0.01
N ALA A 18 11.01 1.59 0.67
CA ALA A 18 9.88 0.88 0.08
C ALA A 18 9.26 1.65 -1.09
N THR A 19 9.17 2.98 -0.98
CA THR A 19 8.70 3.84 -2.06
C THR A 19 9.63 3.78 -3.27
N ALA A 20 10.94 3.87 -3.06
CA ALA A 20 11.92 3.76 -4.14
C ALA A 20 11.83 2.39 -4.84
N PHE A 21 11.74 1.31 -4.06
CA PHE A 21 11.52 -0.03 -4.60
C PHE A 21 10.22 -0.10 -5.41
N GLY A 22 9.11 0.41 -4.86
CA GLY A 22 7.82 0.44 -5.54
C GLY A 22 7.83 1.28 -6.82
N LEU A 23 8.57 2.39 -6.85
CA LEU A 23 8.77 3.20 -8.05
C LEU A 23 9.53 2.41 -9.13
N VAL A 24 10.63 1.74 -8.77
CA VAL A 24 11.42 0.93 -9.70
C VAL A 24 10.57 -0.23 -10.23
N TRP A 25 9.95 -1.00 -9.33
CA TRP A 25 9.12 -2.14 -9.69
C TRP A 25 7.92 -1.73 -10.55
N GLY A 26 7.21 -0.67 -10.16
CA GLY A 26 6.10 -0.12 -10.92
C GLY A 26 6.53 0.38 -12.30
N SER A 27 7.72 1.01 -12.42
CA SER A 27 8.22 1.51 -13.71
C SER A 27 8.61 0.40 -14.68
N ILE A 28 9.01 -0.78 -14.18
CA ILE A 28 9.31 -1.95 -15.02
C ILE A 28 8.02 -2.52 -15.64
N TRP A 29 6.93 -2.56 -14.88
CA TRP A 29 5.73 -3.33 -15.22
C TRP A 29 4.51 -2.50 -15.66
N SER A 30 4.46 -1.22 -15.32
CA SER A 30 3.32 -0.35 -15.65
C SER A 30 3.27 -0.06 -17.13
N THR A 31 2.11 -0.29 -17.74
CA THR A 31 1.85 0.01 -19.15
C THR A 31 1.12 1.33 -19.34
N GLY A 32 0.50 1.86 -18.28
CA GLY A 32 -0.17 3.16 -18.30
C GLY A 32 0.67 4.31 -17.74
N ARG A 33 0.17 5.53 -17.95
CA ARG A 33 0.74 6.74 -17.35
C ARG A 33 0.73 6.64 -15.83
N VAL A 34 1.88 6.92 -15.22
CA VAL A 34 2.05 7.04 -13.77
C VAL A 34 1.44 8.35 -13.32
N GLU A 35 0.55 8.30 -12.33
CA GLU A 35 -0.20 9.46 -11.83
C GLU A 35 -0.04 9.60 -10.32
N LYS A 36 -0.07 10.84 -9.84
CA LYS A 36 -0.05 11.11 -8.39
C LYS A 36 -1.48 11.37 -7.92
N ARG A 37 -2.08 10.45 -7.17
CA ARG A 37 -3.46 10.54 -6.65
C ARG A 37 -3.52 10.15 -5.18
N ALA A 38 -4.31 10.84 -4.36
CA ALA A 38 -4.39 10.62 -2.90
C ALA A 38 -3.01 10.60 -2.20
N GLY A 39 -2.02 11.28 -2.77
CA GLY A 39 -0.63 11.26 -2.29
C GLY A 39 0.17 9.98 -2.58
N LEU A 40 -0.37 9.07 -3.40
CA LEU A 40 0.29 7.86 -3.89
C LEU A 40 0.80 8.08 -5.32
N TYR A 41 1.87 7.38 -5.70
CA TYR A 41 2.23 7.14 -7.10
C TYR A 41 1.46 5.91 -7.59
N VAL A 42 0.56 6.09 -8.55
CA VAL A 42 -0.32 5.03 -9.05
C VAL A 42 0.25 4.46 -10.34
N PHE A 43 0.54 3.16 -10.32
CA PHE A 43 0.98 2.36 -11.45
C PHE A 43 -0.16 1.44 -11.88
N ARG A 44 -0.42 1.38 -13.18
CA ARG A 44 -1.61 0.70 -13.75
C ARG A 44 -1.27 -0.13 -14.97
N GLY A 45 -2.14 -1.08 -15.28
CA GLY A 45 -1.92 -2.04 -16.36
C GLY A 45 -0.78 -3.01 -16.08
N MET A 46 -0.43 -3.22 -14.80
CA MET A 46 0.60 -4.16 -14.39
C MET A 46 0.10 -5.61 -14.54
N PRO A 47 0.97 -6.58 -14.85
CA PRO A 47 0.61 -7.99 -14.86
C PRO A 47 0.13 -8.49 -13.48
N PRO A 48 -0.91 -9.35 -13.38
CA PRO A 48 -1.51 -9.73 -12.09
C PRO A 48 -0.58 -10.44 -11.09
N TRP A 49 0.53 -11.01 -11.53
CA TRP A 49 1.51 -11.67 -10.66
C TRP A 49 2.47 -10.69 -9.96
N THR A 50 2.45 -9.41 -10.35
CA THR A 50 3.36 -8.36 -9.83
C THR A 50 2.80 -7.63 -8.60
N PHE A 51 1.55 -7.92 -8.22
CA PHE A 51 0.85 -7.39 -7.05
C PHE A 51 -0.11 -8.44 -6.49
N GLY A 52 -0.58 -8.25 -5.25
CA GLY A 52 -1.57 -9.13 -4.63
C GLY A 52 -3.01 -8.65 -4.86
N ARG A 53 -3.95 -9.60 -4.98
CA ARG A 53 -5.40 -9.34 -5.04
C ARG A 53 -5.76 -8.31 -6.14
N GLY A 54 -6.44 -7.22 -5.79
CA GLY A 54 -6.79 -6.13 -6.69
C GLY A 54 -5.74 -5.02 -6.77
N GLY A 55 -4.69 -5.07 -5.96
CA GLY A 55 -3.63 -4.06 -5.92
C GLY A 55 -2.82 -4.14 -4.63
N SER A 56 -1.67 -3.50 -4.60
CA SER A 56 -0.80 -3.50 -3.43
C SER A 56 -0.14 -2.14 -3.22
N CYS A 57 -0.25 -1.62 -1.99
CA CYS A 57 0.51 -0.47 -1.55
C CYS A 57 1.91 -0.88 -1.06
N VAL A 58 2.94 -0.34 -1.70
CA VAL A 58 4.35 -0.51 -1.31
C VAL A 58 4.95 0.87 -1.08
N GLY A 59 5.15 1.24 0.18
CA GLY A 59 5.56 2.58 0.56
C GLY A 59 4.53 3.63 0.11
N GLY A 60 4.97 4.55 -0.76
CA GLY A 60 4.13 5.57 -1.38
C GLY A 60 3.54 5.19 -2.74
N CYS A 61 3.73 3.95 -3.19
CA CYS A 61 3.31 3.49 -4.51
C CYS A 61 2.09 2.57 -4.39
N TYR A 62 1.11 2.76 -5.26
CA TYR A 62 0.00 1.85 -5.45
C TYR A 62 0.16 1.12 -6.79
N LEU A 63 0.30 -0.20 -6.70
CA LEU A 63 0.57 -1.10 -7.82
C LEU A 63 -0.71 -1.88 -8.14
N THR A 64 -1.26 -1.71 -9.33
CA THR A 64 -2.50 -2.40 -9.73
C THR A 64 -2.56 -2.62 -11.24
N ASN A 65 -3.56 -3.36 -11.68
CA ASN A 65 -3.96 -3.42 -13.08
C ASN A 65 -5.01 -2.32 -13.37
N GLN A 66 -6.26 -2.52 -12.93
CA GLN A 66 -7.38 -1.62 -13.27
C GLN A 66 -8.09 -1.02 -12.04
N ASN A 67 -7.69 -1.38 -10.82
CA ASN A 67 -8.44 -1.08 -9.61
C ASN A 67 -8.15 0.33 -9.06
N VAL A 68 -8.53 1.38 -9.79
CA VAL A 68 -8.13 2.78 -9.49
C VAL A 68 -9.30 3.68 -9.08
N THR A 69 -10.33 3.12 -8.46
CA THR A 69 -11.49 3.89 -8.00
C THR A 69 -11.12 4.84 -6.85
N ALA A 70 -11.87 5.93 -6.67
CA ALA A 70 -11.62 6.88 -5.60
C ALA A 70 -11.66 6.23 -4.21
N ALA A 71 -12.62 5.32 -3.97
CA ALA A 71 -12.73 4.58 -2.73
C ALA A 71 -11.49 3.72 -2.46
N VAL A 72 -11.01 2.99 -3.48
CA VAL A 72 -9.78 2.20 -3.35
C VAL A 72 -8.58 3.10 -3.07
N LEU A 73 -8.44 4.23 -3.77
CA LEU A 73 -7.33 5.15 -3.50
C LEU A 73 -7.36 5.73 -2.07
N GLU A 74 -8.54 5.94 -1.49
CA GLU A 74 -8.67 6.33 -0.07
C GLU A 74 -8.24 5.20 0.88
N HIS A 75 -8.59 3.94 0.56
CA HIS A 75 -8.15 2.76 1.29
C HIS A 75 -6.61 2.63 1.24
N GLU A 76 -6.01 2.74 0.06
CA GLU A 76 -4.57 2.66 -0.14
C GLU A 76 -3.82 3.83 0.51
N ALA A 77 -4.45 5.00 0.64
CA ALA A 77 -3.87 6.12 1.38
C ALA A 77 -3.71 5.82 2.87
N VAL A 78 -4.55 4.94 3.44
CA VAL A 78 -4.36 4.43 4.82
C VAL A 78 -3.17 3.48 4.87
N HIS A 79 -3.02 2.56 3.92
CA HIS A 79 -1.83 1.71 3.83
C HIS A 79 -0.54 2.51 3.69
N LYS A 80 -0.54 3.60 2.92
CA LYS A 80 0.60 4.54 2.87
C LYS A 80 0.94 5.09 4.25
N ARG A 81 -0.06 5.50 5.04
CA ARG A 81 0.17 5.99 6.41
C ARG A 81 0.70 4.88 7.32
N GLN A 82 0.21 3.67 7.18
CA GLN A 82 0.73 2.50 7.89
C GLN A 82 2.19 2.22 7.50
N TRP A 83 2.56 2.34 6.23
CA TRP A 83 3.95 2.28 5.78
C TRP A 83 4.82 3.39 6.37
N GLN A 84 4.34 4.64 6.42
CA GLN A 84 5.06 5.75 7.06
C GLN A 84 5.33 5.48 8.55
N ARG A 85 4.37 4.82 9.21
CA ARG A 85 4.42 4.46 10.62
C ARG A 85 5.36 3.27 10.88
N PHE A 86 5.17 2.16 10.18
CA PHE A 86 5.86 0.91 10.47
C PHE A 86 7.11 0.67 9.61
N GLY A 87 7.32 1.46 8.56
CA GLY A 87 8.45 1.32 7.63
C GLY A 87 8.56 -0.12 7.10
N MET A 88 9.77 -0.64 7.04
CA MET A 88 10.05 -2.00 6.54
C MET A 88 9.52 -3.13 7.43
N VAL A 89 9.06 -2.84 8.64
CA VAL A 89 8.42 -3.84 9.51
C VAL A 89 6.96 -4.06 9.11
N PHE A 90 6.38 -3.16 8.30
CA PHE A 90 4.98 -3.24 7.90
C PHE A 90 4.60 -4.54 7.20
N PRO A 91 5.32 -5.06 6.18
CA PRO A 91 4.97 -6.32 5.53
C PRO A 91 4.91 -7.51 6.48
N LEU A 92 5.83 -7.56 7.46
CA LEU A 92 5.85 -8.60 8.48
C LEU A 92 4.63 -8.50 9.41
N LEU A 93 4.31 -7.30 9.90
CA LEU A 93 3.12 -7.10 10.72
C LEU A 93 1.85 -7.44 9.94
N TYR A 94 1.80 -7.04 8.68
CA TYR A 94 0.67 -7.31 7.80
C TYR A 94 0.47 -8.81 7.61
N ALA A 95 1.56 -9.57 7.37
CA ALA A 95 1.52 -11.02 7.27
C ALA A 95 1.06 -11.70 8.57
N LEU A 96 1.51 -11.21 9.73
CA LEU A 96 1.04 -11.68 11.04
C LEU A 96 -0.44 -11.37 11.29
N GLY A 97 -0.98 -10.34 10.64
CA GLY A 97 -2.42 -10.04 10.64
C GLY A 97 -3.28 -11.06 9.88
N GLY A 98 -2.65 -12.03 9.21
CA GLY A 98 -3.33 -13.12 8.52
C GLY A 98 -3.69 -12.80 7.07
N ARG A 99 -3.99 -13.87 6.31
CA ARG A 99 -4.36 -13.80 4.89
C ARG A 99 -5.80 -13.37 4.66
N ASN A 100 -6.69 -13.57 5.64
CA ASN A 100 -8.09 -13.17 5.53
C ASN A 100 -8.22 -11.65 5.75
N PRO A 101 -8.58 -10.86 4.72
CA PRO A 101 -8.67 -9.41 4.85
C PRO A 101 -9.72 -8.97 5.88
N LEU A 102 -10.77 -9.77 6.12
CA LEU A 102 -11.81 -9.46 7.10
C LEU A 102 -11.34 -9.57 8.56
N GLN A 103 -10.21 -10.22 8.80
CA GLN A 103 -9.60 -10.37 10.13
C GLN A 103 -8.31 -9.56 10.26
N ASN A 104 -7.75 -9.10 9.14
CA ASN A 104 -6.50 -8.36 9.16
C ASN A 104 -6.76 -6.93 9.65
N ARG A 105 -6.21 -6.60 10.83
CA ARG A 105 -6.40 -5.28 11.45
C ARG A 105 -6.07 -4.10 10.53
N PHE A 106 -5.10 -4.27 9.61
CA PHE A 106 -4.65 -3.20 8.73
C PHE A 106 -5.63 -2.96 7.58
N GLU A 107 -6.28 -4.01 7.09
CA GLU A 107 -7.36 -3.96 6.10
C GLU A 107 -8.64 -3.38 6.71
N ILE A 108 -8.95 -3.75 7.95
CA ILE A 108 -10.06 -3.19 8.71
C ILE A 108 -9.85 -1.69 8.93
N GLU A 109 -8.66 -1.27 9.36
CA GLU A 109 -8.31 0.15 9.53
C GLU A 109 -8.37 0.92 8.21
N ALA A 110 -7.93 0.32 7.10
CA ALA A 110 -8.01 0.91 5.76
C ALA A 110 -9.45 0.98 5.21
N GLY A 111 -10.40 0.28 5.85
CA GLY A 111 -11.80 0.29 5.50
C GLY A 111 -12.14 -0.76 4.44
N LEU A 112 -12.75 -1.86 4.88
CA LEU A 112 -13.07 -3.02 4.03
C LEU A 112 -13.99 -2.70 2.85
N LYS A 113 -14.96 -1.81 3.04
CA LYS A 113 -15.89 -1.38 1.98
C LYS A 113 -15.16 -0.62 0.87
N LYS A 114 -14.21 0.24 1.26
CA LYS A 114 -13.40 1.03 0.34
C LYS A 114 -12.40 0.17 -0.43
N GLY A 115 -11.87 -0.87 0.21
CA GLY A 115 -11.04 -1.90 -0.43
C GLY A 115 -11.82 -2.92 -1.28
N GLY A 116 -13.16 -2.85 -1.29
CA GLY A 116 -14.01 -3.75 -2.07
C GLY A 116 -14.22 -5.15 -1.49
N TYR A 117 -13.87 -5.37 -0.22
CA TYR A 117 -14.06 -6.67 0.46
C TYR A 117 -15.48 -6.90 0.94
N ILE A 118 -16.25 -5.82 1.15
CA ILE A 118 -17.67 -5.85 1.55
C ILE A 118 -18.46 -4.79 0.77
N ARG A 119 -19.77 -5.00 0.62
CA ARG A 119 -20.68 -4.09 -0.10
C ARG A 119 -21.38 -3.11 0.85
#